data_AF-A0A950NFJ4-F1
#
_entry.id   AF-A0A950NFJ4-F1
#
_cell.length_a   1.000
_cell.length_b   1.000
_cell.length_c   1.000
_cell.angle_alpha   90.00
_cell.angle_beta   90.00
_cell.angle_gamma   90.00
#
_symmetry.space_group_name_H-M   'P 1'
#
loop_
_entity.id
_entity.type
_entity.pdbx_description
1 polymer ?
#
loop_
_entity_poly.entity_id
_entity_poly.type
_entity_poly.pdbx_seq_one_letter_code
_entity_poly.pdbx_strand_id
1 'polypeptide(L)' 'AEAVAHLQSHGVTVELGPVPRRGARGEGKSVYFRDPDGSLLEFIVYS' A
#
# COMPACT_ATOMS: atom_id res chain seq x y z
N ALA A 1 -4.80 7.63 -1.66
CA ALA A 1 -4.27 8.32 -2.85
C ALA A 1 -2.93 8.96 -2.53
N GLU A 2 -2.82 9.73 -1.43
CA GLU A 2 -1.57 10.35 -0.99
C GLU A 2 -0.40 9.37 -0.81
N ALA A 3 -0.62 8.22 -0.16
CA ALA A 3 0.43 7.20 0.01
C ALA A 3 0.99 6.68 -1.32
N VAL A 4 0.14 6.45 -2.34
CA VAL A 4 0.59 6.00 -3.66
C VAL A 4 1.42 7.06 -4.36
N ALA A 5 0.96 8.32 -4.35
CA ALA A 5 1.70 9.42 -4.95
C ALA A 5 3.06 9.64 -4.28
N HIS A 6 3.11 9.54 -2.94
CA HIS A 6 4.35 9.65 -2.17
C HIS A 6 5.33 8.52 -2.48
N LEU A 7 4.86 7.27 -2.57
CA LEU A 7 5.69 6.14 -2.96
C LEU A 7 6.27 6.34 -4.37
N GLN A 8 5.43 6.71 -5.33
CA GLN A 8 5.84 6.95 -6.72
C GLN A 8 6.86 8.10 -6.84
N SER A 9 6.70 9.19 -6.08
CA SER A 9 7.66 10.32 -6.10
C SER A 9 9.04 9.94 -5.57
N HIS A 10 9.14 8.86 -4.79
CA HIS A 10 10.40 8.30 -4.28
C HIS A 10 10.90 7.13 -5.12
N GLY A 11 10.30 6.87 -6.29
CA GLY A 11 10.71 5.77 -7.17
C GLY A 11 10.29 4.38 -6.67
N VAL A 12 9.36 4.29 -5.72
CA VAL A 12 8.83 3.01 -5.26
C VAL A 12 7.66 2.59 -6.15
N THR A 13 7.81 1.44 -6.81
CA THR A 13 6.75 0.84 -7.62
C THR A 13 5.65 0.29 -6.74
N VAL A 14 4.42 0.75 -6.96
CA VAL A 14 3.22 0.16 -6.36
C VAL A 14 2.78 -1.03 -7.21
N GLU A 15 2.78 -2.22 -6.62
CA GLU A 15 2.38 -3.47 -7.29
C GLU A 15 0.85 -3.61 -7.38
N LEU A 16 0.14 -3.17 -6.34
CA LEU A 16 -1.31 -3.23 -6.28
C LEU A 16 -1.85 -2.17 -5.33
N GLY A 17 -2.91 -1.48 -5.74
CA GLY A 17 -3.63 -0.55 -4.88
C GLY A 17 -3.76 0.87 -5.43
N PRO A 18 -4.59 1.71 -4.78
CA PRO A 18 -5.33 1.40 -3.56
C PRO A 18 -6.56 0.51 -3.85
N VAL A 19 -6.69 -0.60 -3.13
CA VAL A 19 -7.80 -1.57 -3.28
C VAL A 19 -8.49 -1.85 -1.95
N PRO A 20 -9.81 -2.15 -1.94
CA PRO A 20 -10.50 -2.57 -0.72
C PRO A 20 -9.92 -3.89 -0.18
N ARG A 21 -9.69 -3.93 1.13
CA ARG A 21 -9.24 -5.13 1.86
C ARG A 21 -9.89 -5.19 3.23
N ARG A 22 -9.98 -6.40 3.79
CA ARG A 22 -10.39 -6.61 5.18
C ARG A 22 -9.14 -6.83 6.03
N GLY A 23 -8.79 -5.84 6.84
CA GLY A 23 -7.72 -5.93 7.82
C GLY A 23 -8.24 -6.26 9.21
N ALA A 24 -7.33 -6.24 10.20
CA ALA A 24 -7.65 -6.58 11.59
C ALA A 24 -8.71 -5.67 12.23
N ARG A 25 -8.85 -4.43 11.74
CA ARG A 25 -9.85 -3.46 12.22
C ARG A 25 -11.10 -3.37 11.32
N GLY A 26 -11.29 -4.32 10.40
CA GLY A 26 -12.40 -4.32 9.45
C GLY A 26 -12.00 -3.87 8.06
N GLU A 27 -12.93 -3.24 7.33
CA GLU A 27 -12.68 -2.80 5.96
C GLU A 27 -11.72 -1.61 5.92
N GLY A 28 -10.74 -1.68 5.03
CA GLY A 28 -9.76 -0.65 4.80
C GLY A 28 -9.34 -0.62 3.33
N LYS A 29 -8.46 0.33 3.00
CA LYS A 29 -7.84 0.41 1.66
C LYS A 29 -6.35 0.11 1.79
N SER A 30 -5.89 -0.87 1.02
CA SER A 30 -4.51 -1.31 1.05
C SER A 30 -3.75 -0.93 -0.20
N VAL A 31 -2.44 -0.70 -0.02
CA VAL A 31 -1.44 -0.50 -1.07
C VAL A 31 -0.30 -1.49 -0.82
N TYR A 32 0.14 -2.17 -1.88
CA TYR A 32 1.17 -3.19 -1.86
C TYR A 32 2.37 -2.75 -2.71
N PHE A 33 3.57 -2.94 -2.20
CA PHE A 33 4.84 -2.61 -2.83
C PHE A 33 5.97 -3.44 -2.21
N ARG A 34 7.18 -3.37 -2.78
CA ARG A 34 8.35 -4.08 -2.24
C ARG A 34 9.39 -3.15 -1.64
N ASP A 35 10.05 -3.63 -0.61
CA ASP A 35 11.30 -3.05 -0.12
C ASP A 35 12.50 -3.48 -1.00
N PRO A 36 13.71 -2.94 -0.77
CA PRO A 36 14.90 -3.32 -1.54
C PRO A 36 15.30 -4.80 -1.44
N ASP A 37 14.92 -5.48 -0.36
CA ASP A 37 15.18 -6.92 -0.16
C ASP A 37 14.11 -7.80 -0.85
N GLY A 38 13.09 -7.18 -1.43
CA GLY A 38 12.02 -7.84 -2.17
C GLY A 38 10.86 -8.32 -1.29
N SER A 39 10.82 -7.96 -0.01
CA SER A 39 9.70 -8.28 0.89
C SER A 39 8.45 -7.56 0.42
N LEU A 40 7.31 -8.25 0.43
CA LEU A 40 6.02 -7.62 0.12
C LEU A 40 5.51 -6.88 1.35
N LEU A 41 5.36 -5.56 1.22
CA LEU A 41 4.83 -4.69 2.25
C LEU A 41 3.38 -4.29 1.94
N GLU A 42 2.57 -4.16 2.98
CA GLU A 42 1.20 -3.66 2.91
C GLU A 42 1.04 -2.42 3.79
N PHE A 43 0.59 -1.32 3.19
CA PHE A 43 0.04 -0.18 3.91
C PHE A 43 -1.49 -0.23 3.83
N ILE A 44 -2.15 -0.34 4.98
CA ILE A 44 -3.62 -0.29 5.09
C ILE A 44 -4.05 0.93 5.90
N VAL A 45 -5.05 1.65 5.38
CA VAL A 45 -5.74 2.72 6.11
C VAL A 45 -7.18 2.33 6.39
N TYR A 46 -7.61 2.59 7.62
CA TYR A 46 -9.00 2.42 8.08
C TYR A 46 -9.68 3.80 8.14
N SER A 47 -11.00 3.83 7.95
CA SER A 47 -11.83 5.04 8.17
C SER A 47 -12.31 5.14 9.61
#